data_AF-A0A5P1E6Z6-F1
#
_entry.id   AF-A0A5P1E6Z6-F1
#
_cell.length_a   1.000
_cell.length_b   1.000
_cell.length_c   1.000
_cell.angle_alpha   90.00
_cell.angle_beta   90.00
_cell.angle_gamma   90.00
#
_symmetry.space_group_name_H-M   'P 1'
#
loop_
_entity.id
_entity.type
_entity.pdbx_description
1 polymer ?
#
loop_
_entity_poly.entity_id
_entity_poly.type
_entity_poly.pdbx_seq_one_letter_code
_entity_poly.pdbx_strand_id
1 'polypeptide(L)'
;MEAAITKKDAIITAYRDHCIFLSRGGTLLQAFAELMGRRDGCSHGKGGSMHFYKKDANFYGGHGIVGAQIPLGCGVAFGQKYMKDESVTFALYGDGAANQGQLFEALNMSALWDLPAILVCENNHYGMGTAEWRAAKSPAYYKRGDYVPGLKVDGMDALAVKQACKFAKEHALKNGPIILEMDTYRYHGHSMSDPGSTYRTRDEISGVRQERDPIERVRKLILAHDVATAAELKDIEKQVRKEVDDAIAQAKESPMPDSSELYTNVYVKGLGAEVFGADRKEVKSVLP
;
A
#
# COMPACT_ATOMS: atom_id res chain seq x y z
N MET A 1 6.42 8.17 -3.88
CA MET A 1 6.95 7.83 -2.53
C MET A 1 8.31 7.16 -2.61
N GLU A 2 8.45 5.98 -3.24
CA GLU A 2 9.72 5.21 -3.26
C GLU A 2 10.96 6.02 -3.68
N ALA A 3 10.82 6.91 -4.68
CA ALA A 3 11.90 7.78 -5.17
C ALA A 3 12.41 8.84 -4.16
N ALA A 4 11.82 8.95 -2.97
CA ALA A 4 12.19 9.90 -1.92
C ALA A 4 12.69 9.22 -0.64
N ILE A 5 12.70 7.88 -0.60
CA ILE A 5 12.97 7.11 0.61
C ILE A 5 14.02 6.02 0.35
N THR A 6 14.42 5.30 1.38
CA THR A 6 15.35 4.18 1.34
C THR A 6 14.65 2.87 1.70
N LYS A 7 15.34 1.74 1.52
CA LYS A 7 14.83 0.43 1.99
C LYS A 7 14.81 0.28 3.52
N LYS A 8 15.49 1.17 4.25
CA LYS A 8 15.43 1.25 5.73
C LYS A 8 14.15 1.91 6.23
N ASP A 9 13.58 2.83 5.45
CA ASP A 9 12.29 3.43 5.77
C ASP A 9 11.19 2.37 5.60
N ALA A 10 10.22 2.35 6.50
CA ALA A 10 9.16 1.37 6.53
C ALA A 10 7.92 1.88 5.80
N ILE A 11 7.17 0.96 5.18
CA ILE A 11 5.85 1.24 4.64
C ILE A 11 4.87 0.20 5.16
N ILE A 12 3.69 0.67 5.57
CA ILE A 12 2.54 -0.17 5.89
C ILE A 12 1.29 0.48 5.28
N THR A 13 0.40 -0.32 4.68
CA THR A 13 -0.81 0.19 4.02
C THR A 13 -2.01 -0.73 4.22
N ALA A 14 -3.17 -0.34 3.71
CA ALA A 14 -4.34 -1.20 3.62
C ALA A 14 -4.20 -2.23 2.47
N TYR A 15 -5.29 -2.88 2.10
CA TYR A 15 -5.35 -3.96 1.09
C TYR A 15 -5.10 -3.54 -0.38
N ARG A 16 -4.85 -2.26 -0.69
CA ARG A 16 -4.55 -1.79 -2.07
C ARG A 16 -3.05 -1.59 -2.24
N ASP A 17 -2.30 -2.69 -2.18
CA ASP A 17 -0.87 -2.68 -1.88
C ASP A 17 0.03 -3.24 -2.99
N HIS A 18 -0.53 -3.74 -4.10
CA HIS A 18 0.22 -4.42 -5.16
C HIS A 18 1.39 -3.58 -5.69
N CYS A 19 1.15 -2.31 -6.00
CA CYS A 19 2.19 -1.42 -6.52
C CYS A 19 3.26 -1.11 -5.47
N ILE A 20 2.89 -1.06 -4.19
CA ILE A 20 3.84 -0.83 -3.09
C ILE A 20 4.72 -2.07 -2.92
N PHE A 21 4.14 -3.28 -2.97
CA PHE A 21 4.93 -4.51 -2.94
C PHE A 21 5.97 -4.55 -4.07
N LEU A 22 5.56 -4.25 -5.30
CA LEU A 22 6.45 -4.18 -6.45
C LEU A 22 7.53 -3.10 -6.28
N SER A 23 7.16 -1.88 -5.84
CA SER A 23 8.14 -0.81 -5.60
C SER A 23 9.10 -1.16 -4.46
N ARG A 24 8.66 -1.96 -3.50
CA ARG A 24 9.48 -2.49 -2.40
C ARG A 24 10.33 -3.70 -2.79
N GLY A 25 10.37 -4.06 -4.08
CA GLY A 25 11.28 -5.07 -4.62
C GLY A 25 10.69 -6.47 -4.69
N GLY A 26 9.37 -6.59 -4.56
CA GLY A 26 8.65 -7.78 -4.99
C GLY A 26 8.65 -7.93 -6.51
N THR A 27 8.55 -9.16 -7.00
CA THR A 27 8.52 -9.44 -8.45
C THR A 27 7.10 -9.57 -8.98
N LEU A 28 6.91 -9.36 -10.29
CA LEU A 28 5.63 -9.61 -10.97
C LEU A 28 5.18 -11.06 -10.80
N LEU A 29 6.10 -12.02 -10.91
CA LEU A 29 5.81 -13.44 -10.70
C LEU A 29 5.25 -13.69 -9.29
N GLN A 30 5.94 -13.21 -8.26
CA GLN A 30 5.48 -13.34 -6.87
C GLN A 30 4.10 -12.74 -6.67
N ALA A 31 3.83 -11.60 -7.31
CA ALA A 31 2.56 -10.92 -7.17
C ALA A 31 1.41 -11.66 -7.86
N PHE A 32 1.58 -12.03 -9.13
CA PHE A 32 0.54 -12.77 -9.85
C PHE A 32 0.33 -14.18 -9.29
N ALA A 33 1.39 -14.87 -8.85
CA ALA A 33 1.28 -16.17 -8.22
C ALA A 33 0.49 -16.09 -6.91
N GLU A 34 0.69 -15.05 -6.08
CA GLU A 34 -0.08 -14.86 -4.84
C GLU A 34 -1.57 -14.59 -5.14
N LEU A 35 -1.86 -13.75 -6.13
CA LEU A 35 -3.24 -13.49 -6.58
C LEU A 35 -3.95 -14.74 -7.09
N MET A 36 -3.20 -15.72 -7.59
CA MET A 36 -3.70 -17.00 -8.07
C MET A 36 -3.63 -18.12 -7.01
N GLY A 37 -3.22 -17.81 -5.77
CA GLY A 37 -3.09 -18.79 -4.69
C GLY A 37 -2.03 -19.86 -4.96
N ARG A 38 -0.96 -19.53 -5.69
CA ARG A 38 0.11 -20.46 -6.09
C ARG A 38 1.31 -20.40 -5.14
N ARG A 39 2.08 -21.49 -5.11
CA ARG A 39 3.21 -21.68 -4.20
C ARG A 39 4.30 -20.62 -4.34
N ASP A 40 4.53 -20.12 -5.55
CA ASP A 40 5.57 -19.11 -5.80
C ASP A 40 5.11 -17.68 -5.48
N GLY A 41 3.89 -17.53 -4.93
CA GLY A 41 3.39 -16.28 -4.40
C GLY A 41 4.25 -15.73 -3.26
N CYS A 42 4.21 -14.41 -3.03
CA CYS A 42 5.00 -13.75 -1.98
C CYS A 42 4.67 -14.23 -0.55
N SER A 43 3.55 -14.91 -0.35
CA SER A 43 3.13 -15.56 0.89
C SER A 43 2.69 -17.00 0.65
N HIS A 44 3.24 -17.62 -0.40
CA HIS A 44 3.01 -19.01 -0.78
C HIS A 44 1.52 -19.34 -0.99
N GLY A 45 0.75 -18.39 -1.51
CA GLY A 45 -0.67 -18.55 -1.79
C GLY A 45 -1.58 -18.51 -0.55
N LYS A 46 -1.05 -18.20 0.64
CA LYS A 46 -1.82 -18.10 1.88
C LYS A 46 -2.45 -16.73 2.11
N GLY A 47 -1.85 -15.67 1.56
CA GLY A 47 -2.26 -14.28 1.82
C GLY A 47 -3.29 -13.77 0.81
N GLY A 48 -3.13 -14.13 -0.46
CA GLY A 48 -3.94 -13.59 -1.55
C GLY A 48 -3.79 -12.08 -1.73
N SER A 49 -4.80 -11.44 -2.32
CA SER A 49 -4.71 -10.06 -2.81
C SER A 49 -4.40 -8.99 -1.76
N MET A 50 -4.71 -9.22 -0.48
CA MET A 50 -4.70 -8.16 0.52
C MET A 50 -3.48 -8.19 1.43
N HIS A 51 -2.62 -9.21 1.31
CA HIS A 51 -1.64 -9.57 2.33
C HIS A 51 -0.26 -9.82 1.73
N PHE A 52 0.29 -8.82 1.05
CA PHE A 52 1.65 -8.88 0.53
C PHE A 52 2.62 -8.35 1.57
N TYR A 53 3.77 -8.98 1.78
CA TYR A 53 4.79 -8.50 2.72
C TYR A 53 6.16 -8.57 2.08
N LYS A 54 7.08 -7.65 2.43
CA LYS A 54 8.48 -7.73 2.00
C LYS A 54 9.41 -7.31 3.14
N LYS A 55 9.81 -8.30 3.95
CA LYS A 55 10.65 -8.12 5.15
C LYS A 55 11.96 -7.39 4.85
N ASP A 56 12.74 -7.84 3.86
CA ASP A 56 14.07 -7.27 3.56
C ASP A 56 14.01 -5.84 3.02
N ALA A 57 12.81 -5.37 2.70
CA ALA A 57 12.55 -4.02 2.25
C ALA A 57 11.51 -3.33 3.15
N ASN A 58 11.43 -3.70 4.43
CA ASN A 58 10.59 -3.04 5.45
C ASN A 58 9.17 -2.70 4.97
N PHE A 59 8.56 -3.60 4.20
CA PHE A 59 7.16 -3.49 3.81
C PHE A 59 6.34 -4.41 4.69
N TYR A 60 5.61 -3.81 5.62
CA TYR A 60 4.78 -4.47 6.64
C TYR A 60 3.37 -4.78 6.15
N GLY A 61 3.19 -4.63 4.84
CA GLY A 61 2.16 -5.27 4.07
C GLY A 61 0.84 -4.55 3.93
N GLY A 62 -0.06 -5.25 3.25
CA GLY A 62 -1.47 -4.90 3.13
C GLY A 62 -2.29 -5.47 4.29
N HIS A 63 -3.16 -4.62 4.82
CA HIS A 63 -4.03 -4.95 5.93
C HIS A 63 -5.50 -4.85 5.51
N GLY A 64 -6.25 -5.94 5.75
CA GLY A 64 -7.67 -6.04 5.38
C GLY A 64 -8.63 -5.30 6.31
N ILE A 65 -8.21 -5.04 7.56
CA ILE A 65 -9.04 -4.35 8.56
C ILE A 65 -8.81 -2.85 8.46
N VAL A 66 -9.85 -2.12 8.06
CA VAL A 66 -9.79 -0.68 7.78
C VAL A 66 -9.32 0.10 9.03
N GLY A 67 -8.16 0.72 8.91
CA GLY A 67 -7.57 1.58 9.96
C GLY A 67 -6.63 0.85 10.91
N ALA A 68 -6.64 -0.49 10.96
CA ALA A 68 -5.81 -1.27 11.88
C ALA A 68 -4.32 -1.13 11.61
N GLN A 69 -3.94 -0.83 10.36
CA GLN A 69 -2.55 -0.61 9.98
C GLN A 69 -1.98 0.72 10.52
N ILE A 70 -2.83 1.67 10.91
CA ILE A 70 -2.39 3.00 11.34
C ILE A 70 -1.66 2.90 12.70
N PRO A 71 -2.24 2.34 13.78
CA PRO A 71 -1.50 2.10 15.01
C PRO A 71 -0.28 1.20 14.82
N LEU A 72 -0.36 0.18 13.96
CA LEU A 72 0.78 -0.69 13.65
C LEU A 72 1.94 0.10 13.04
N GLY A 73 1.68 0.99 12.08
CA GLY A 73 2.69 1.87 11.50
C GLY A 73 3.31 2.82 12.51
N CYS A 74 2.50 3.41 13.39
CA CYS A 74 3.01 4.21 14.50
C CYS A 74 3.88 3.37 15.46
N GLY A 75 3.53 2.10 15.70
CA GLY A 75 4.34 1.16 16.47
C GLY A 75 5.67 0.81 15.80
N VAL A 76 5.70 0.67 14.47
CA VAL A 76 6.97 0.50 13.72
C VAL A 76 7.83 1.75 13.85
N ALA A 77 7.25 2.95 13.74
CA ALA A 77 7.97 4.21 13.96
C ALA A 77 8.53 4.32 15.38
N PHE A 78 7.77 3.88 16.39
CA PHE A 78 8.26 3.75 17.76
C PHE A 78 9.47 2.82 17.85
N GLY A 79 9.41 1.65 17.20
CA GLY A 79 10.54 0.72 17.11
C GLY A 79 11.78 1.36 16.48
N GLN A 80 11.64 2.04 15.34
CA GLN A 80 12.74 2.75 14.66
C GLN A 80 13.36 3.84 15.57
N LYS A 81 12.53 4.60 16.30
CA LYS A 81 13.00 5.60 17.25
C LYS A 81 13.74 4.95 18.42
N TYR A 82 13.18 3.87 18.97
CA TYR A 82 13.76 3.13 20.09
C TYR A 82 15.13 2.56 19.73
N MET A 83 15.27 2.02 18.51
CA MET A 83 16.52 1.47 17.99
C MET A 83 17.51 2.53 17.47
N LYS A 84 17.09 3.80 17.39
CA LYS A 84 17.87 4.91 16.83
C LYS A 84 18.29 4.67 15.37
N ASP A 85 17.39 4.11 14.56
CA ASP A 85 17.66 3.72 13.18
C ASP A 85 17.74 4.89 12.19
N GLU A 86 17.41 6.11 12.63
CA GLU A 86 17.33 7.33 11.80
C GLU A 86 16.49 7.14 10.52
N SER A 87 15.44 6.33 10.62
CA SER A 87 14.49 6.01 9.54
C SER A 87 13.07 6.39 9.94
N VAL A 88 12.18 6.51 8.95
CA VAL A 88 10.77 6.86 9.15
C VAL A 88 9.85 5.70 8.77
N THR A 89 8.61 5.74 9.26
CA THR A 89 7.54 4.86 8.80
C THR A 89 6.45 5.64 8.10
N PHE A 90 6.11 5.24 6.88
CA PHE A 90 4.94 5.70 6.16
C PHE A 90 3.76 4.78 6.47
N ALA A 91 2.76 5.30 7.18
CA ALA A 91 1.53 4.60 7.54
C ALA A 91 0.38 5.12 6.67
N LEU A 92 0.03 4.36 5.63
CA LEU A 92 -0.94 4.74 4.61
C LEU A 92 -2.35 4.26 4.98
N TYR A 93 -3.35 5.08 4.65
CA TYR A 93 -4.77 4.78 4.84
C TYR A 93 -5.63 5.56 3.83
N GLY A 94 -6.82 5.07 3.49
CA GLY A 94 -7.74 5.77 2.58
C GLY A 94 -8.60 6.84 3.26
N ASP A 95 -9.27 7.68 2.47
CA ASP A 95 -10.24 8.69 2.93
C ASP A 95 -11.34 8.11 3.84
N GLY A 96 -11.88 6.93 3.51
CA GLY A 96 -12.85 6.23 4.38
C GLY A 96 -12.26 5.76 5.71
N ALA A 97 -10.97 5.40 5.74
CA ALA A 97 -10.27 4.99 6.96
C ALA A 97 -9.93 6.20 7.87
N ALA A 98 -9.94 7.42 7.34
CA ALA A 98 -9.62 8.64 8.08
C ALA A 98 -10.65 9.00 9.18
N ASN A 99 -11.75 8.25 9.28
CA ASN A 99 -12.77 8.37 10.32
C ASN A 99 -12.63 7.29 11.42
N GLN A 100 -11.65 6.40 11.34
CA GLN A 100 -11.43 5.36 12.35
C GLN A 100 -10.88 5.96 13.65
N GLY A 101 -11.48 5.62 14.80
CA GLY A 101 -11.08 6.17 16.10
C GLY A 101 -9.60 5.93 16.43
N GLN A 102 -9.11 4.73 16.14
CA GLN A 102 -7.72 4.32 16.37
C GLN A 102 -6.68 5.18 15.62
N LEU A 103 -7.07 5.86 14.54
CA LEU A 103 -6.20 6.84 13.88
C LEU A 103 -5.85 7.97 14.85
N PHE A 104 -6.86 8.53 15.55
CA PHE A 104 -6.69 9.66 16.45
C PHE A 104 -5.93 9.26 17.72
N GLU A 105 -6.18 8.05 18.23
CA GLU A 105 -5.41 7.47 19.35
C GLU A 105 -3.93 7.32 18.99
N ALA A 106 -3.64 6.70 17.85
CA ALA A 106 -2.27 6.50 17.36
C ALA A 106 -1.56 7.83 17.05
N LEU A 107 -2.28 8.81 16.51
CA LEU A 107 -1.76 10.14 16.23
C LEU A 107 -1.38 10.88 17.51
N ASN A 108 -2.26 10.85 18.53
CA ASN A 108 -1.99 11.47 19.83
C ASN A 108 -0.71 10.91 20.46
N MET A 109 -0.56 9.57 20.49
CA MET A 109 0.66 8.94 20.99
C MET A 109 1.88 9.27 20.14
N SER A 110 1.72 9.32 18.81
CA SER A 110 2.82 9.66 17.90
C SER A 110 3.34 11.06 18.13
N ALA A 111 2.44 12.03 18.37
CA ALA A 111 2.79 13.40 18.67
C ALA A 111 3.43 13.52 20.05
N LEU A 112 2.82 12.90 21.07
CA LEU A 112 3.32 12.91 22.44
C LEU A 112 4.75 12.38 22.55
N TRP A 113 5.12 11.42 21.71
CA TRP A 113 6.44 10.79 21.74
C TRP A 113 7.35 11.21 20.61
N ASP A 114 7.01 12.25 19.85
CA ASP A 114 7.76 12.72 18.66
C ASP A 114 8.21 11.55 17.76
N LEU A 115 7.28 10.67 17.38
CA LEU A 115 7.60 9.51 16.56
C LEU A 115 7.92 9.92 15.12
N PRO A 116 8.86 9.23 14.44
CA PRO A 116 9.17 9.46 13.03
C PRO A 116 8.11 8.83 12.10
N ALA A 117 6.84 9.10 12.38
CA ALA A 117 5.68 8.56 11.68
C ALA A 117 5.12 9.56 10.66
N ILE A 118 4.96 9.12 9.42
CA ILE A 118 4.35 9.90 8.35
C ILE A 118 3.02 9.24 8.02
N LEU A 119 1.93 9.88 8.42
CA LEU A 119 0.58 9.40 8.19
C LEU A 119 0.13 9.87 6.80
N VAL A 120 -0.22 8.94 5.91
CA VAL A 120 -0.57 9.27 4.52
C VAL A 120 -2.02 8.90 4.24
N CYS A 121 -2.87 9.90 4.07
CA CYS A 121 -4.24 9.71 3.58
C CYS A 121 -4.24 9.66 2.05
N GLU A 122 -4.49 8.49 1.46
CA GLU A 122 -4.73 8.32 0.02
C GLU A 122 -6.20 8.66 -0.27
N ASN A 123 -6.46 9.96 -0.44
CA ASN A 123 -7.79 10.45 -0.75
C ASN A 123 -8.11 10.19 -2.23
N ASN A 124 -8.90 9.16 -2.49
CA ASN A 124 -9.43 8.84 -3.82
C ASN A 124 -10.91 9.23 -3.97
N HIS A 125 -11.40 10.08 -3.06
CA HIS A 125 -12.75 10.64 -2.96
C HIS A 125 -13.86 9.65 -2.59
N TYR A 126 -13.59 8.34 -2.48
CA TYR A 126 -14.61 7.32 -2.26
C TYR A 126 -14.15 6.19 -1.32
N GLY A 127 -14.71 6.15 -0.11
CA GLY A 127 -14.64 5.03 0.81
C GLY A 127 -15.61 3.92 0.39
N MET A 128 -15.12 2.91 -0.32
CA MET A 128 -15.94 1.90 -1.00
C MET A 128 -16.91 2.57 -1.99
N GLY A 129 -18.17 2.76 -1.62
CA GLY A 129 -19.18 3.45 -2.44
C GLY A 129 -19.68 4.77 -1.84
N THR A 130 -19.07 5.23 -0.73
CA THR A 130 -19.47 6.46 -0.05
C THR A 130 -18.50 7.58 -0.39
N ALA A 131 -19.00 8.62 -1.04
CA ALA A 131 -18.22 9.82 -1.34
C ALA A 131 -17.75 10.55 -0.08
N GLU A 132 -16.58 11.19 -0.12
CA GLU A 132 -15.94 11.86 1.02
C GLU A 132 -16.87 12.86 1.74
N TRP A 133 -17.64 13.67 1.01
CA TRP A 133 -18.56 14.65 1.58
C TRP A 133 -19.79 14.04 2.27
N ARG A 134 -20.03 12.74 2.06
CA ARG A 134 -21.07 11.97 2.77
C ARG A 134 -20.53 11.23 3.98
N ALA A 135 -19.22 10.99 4.03
CA ALA A 135 -18.55 10.22 5.07
C ALA A 135 -17.84 11.09 6.11
N ALA A 136 -17.37 12.28 5.73
CA ALA A 136 -16.59 13.17 6.58
C ALA A 136 -17.22 14.57 6.61
N LYS A 137 -17.42 15.12 7.81
CA LYS A 137 -17.90 16.50 7.98
C LYS A 137 -16.91 17.53 7.42
N SER A 138 -15.61 17.23 7.56
CA SER A 138 -14.51 18.00 6.97
C SER A 138 -13.67 17.09 6.08
N PRO A 139 -13.69 17.29 4.75
CA PRO A 139 -12.87 16.55 3.79
C PRO A 139 -11.45 17.12 3.65
N ALA A 140 -11.03 18.03 4.54
CA ALA A 140 -9.63 18.48 4.62
C ALA A 140 -8.83 17.47 5.48
N TYR A 141 -8.54 16.29 4.92
CA TYR A 141 -7.90 15.18 5.63
C TYR A 141 -6.53 15.54 6.20
N TYR A 142 -5.74 16.36 5.49
CA TYR A 142 -4.46 16.88 6.00
C TYR A 142 -4.58 17.71 7.30
N LYS A 143 -5.76 18.23 7.64
CA LYS A 143 -6.02 19.00 8.88
C LYS A 143 -6.58 18.15 10.01
N ARG A 144 -6.85 16.87 9.78
CA ARG A 144 -7.49 15.99 10.78
C ARG A 144 -6.58 15.66 11.94
N GLY A 145 -5.30 16.01 11.85
CA GLY A 145 -4.35 15.85 12.93
C GLY A 145 -4.40 16.89 14.03
N ASP A 146 -5.20 17.95 13.86
CA ASP A 146 -5.33 19.05 14.81
C ASP A 146 -3.97 19.71 15.13
N TYR A 147 -3.31 19.27 16.20
CA TYR A 147 -1.97 19.72 16.59
C TYR A 147 -0.84 19.07 15.79
N VAL A 148 -1.08 17.98 15.05
CA VAL A 148 -0.10 17.40 14.13
C VAL A 148 -0.16 18.12 12.78
N PRO A 149 0.95 18.67 12.28
CA PRO A 149 0.95 19.39 11.03
C PRO A 149 0.60 18.46 9.87
N GLY A 150 0.02 19.03 8.81
CA GLY A 150 -0.22 18.29 7.59
C GLY A 150 -0.22 19.14 6.33
N LEU A 151 0.00 18.47 5.21
CA LEU A 151 0.07 19.08 3.89
C LEU A 151 -0.75 18.28 2.87
N LYS A 152 -1.44 18.99 1.99
CA LYS A 152 -2.15 18.39 0.86
C LYS A 152 -1.22 18.34 -0.35
N VAL A 153 -1.21 17.22 -1.05
CA VAL A 153 -0.35 16.93 -2.20
C VAL A 153 -1.23 16.52 -3.36
N ASP A 154 -0.91 16.99 -4.56
CA ASP A 154 -1.44 16.38 -5.78
C ASP A 154 -0.86 14.97 -5.93
N GLY A 155 -1.64 13.97 -5.57
CA GLY A 155 -1.30 12.55 -5.67
C GLY A 155 -1.24 12.03 -7.11
N MET A 156 -1.65 12.84 -8.09
CA MET A 156 -1.55 12.55 -9.53
C MET A 156 -0.27 13.14 -10.15
N ASP A 157 0.53 13.89 -9.41
CA ASP A 157 1.84 14.40 -9.83
C ASP A 157 2.98 13.66 -9.10
N ALA A 158 3.69 12.80 -9.84
CA ALA A 158 4.80 12.01 -9.29
C ALA A 158 5.94 12.85 -8.71
N LEU A 159 6.20 14.06 -9.26
CA LEU A 159 7.23 14.96 -8.76
C LEU A 159 6.78 15.68 -7.49
N ALA A 160 5.51 16.11 -7.43
CA ALA A 160 4.93 16.68 -6.21
C ALA A 160 4.96 15.66 -5.06
N VAL A 161 4.54 14.42 -5.32
CA VAL A 161 4.63 13.32 -4.35
C VAL A 161 6.06 13.08 -3.89
N LYS A 162 7.05 13.08 -4.82
CA LYS A 162 8.46 12.91 -4.46
C LYS A 162 8.93 14.00 -3.51
N GLN A 163 8.64 15.27 -3.80
CA GLN A 163 9.07 16.39 -2.95
C GLN A 163 8.36 16.39 -1.60
N ALA A 164 7.05 16.12 -1.59
CA ALA A 164 6.27 16.02 -0.35
C ALA A 164 6.78 14.91 0.57
N CYS A 165 7.06 13.72 0.03
CA CYS A 165 7.63 12.61 0.82
C CYS A 165 9.03 12.93 1.35
N LYS A 166 9.87 13.61 0.56
CA LYS A 166 11.21 14.04 1.00
C LYS A 166 11.11 15.02 2.16
N PHE A 167 10.28 16.05 2.02
CA PHE A 167 10.02 17.04 3.07
C PHE A 167 9.47 16.37 4.34
N ALA A 168 8.47 15.50 4.18
CA ALA A 168 7.85 14.79 5.30
C ALA A 168 8.85 13.91 6.06
N LYS A 169 9.76 13.24 5.35
CA LYS A 169 10.85 12.47 5.96
C LYS A 169 11.77 13.35 6.78
N GLU A 170 12.25 14.44 6.21
CA GLU A 170 13.13 15.40 6.90
C GLU A 170 12.45 16.03 8.12
N HIS A 171 11.15 16.33 8.02
CA HIS A 171 10.34 16.82 9.12
C HIS A 171 10.18 15.76 10.22
N ALA A 172 9.78 14.54 9.85
CA ALA A 172 9.45 13.48 10.80
C ALA A 172 10.62 13.05 11.66
N LEU A 173 11.82 13.05 11.09
CA LEU A 173 13.06 12.76 11.82
C LEU A 173 13.43 13.84 12.85
N LYS A 174 12.96 15.08 12.67
CA LYS A 174 13.35 16.23 13.50
C LYS A 174 12.27 16.68 14.48
N ASN A 175 11.01 16.63 14.08
CA ASN A 175 9.90 17.32 14.76
C ASN A 175 8.73 16.39 15.13
N GLY A 176 8.87 15.07 14.94
CA GLY A 176 7.77 14.14 15.18
C GLY A 176 6.79 14.04 14.00
N PRO A 177 5.56 13.53 14.20
CA PRO A 177 4.74 13.05 13.10
C PRO A 177 4.23 14.16 12.16
N ILE A 178 3.87 13.79 10.93
CA ILE A 178 3.26 14.67 9.95
C ILE A 178 2.22 13.92 9.11
N ILE A 179 1.16 14.62 8.69
CA ILE A 179 0.11 14.08 7.82
C ILE A 179 0.30 14.55 6.37
N LEU A 180 0.24 13.62 5.41
CA LEU A 180 0.14 13.92 3.98
C LEU A 180 -1.24 13.49 3.48
N GLU A 181 -2.01 14.41 2.88
CA GLU A 181 -3.18 14.03 2.08
C GLU A 181 -2.78 13.97 0.61
N MET A 182 -2.80 12.78 0.03
CA MET A 182 -2.56 12.55 -1.39
C MET A 182 -3.90 12.58 -2.12
N ASP A 183 -4.18 13.68 -2.83
CA ASP A 183 -5.34 13.85 -3.69
C ASP A 183 -5.12 13.04 -4.98
N THR A 184 -5.72 11.85 -5.05
CA THR A 184 -5.51 10.88 -6.13
C THR A 184 -6.85 10.33 -6.61
N TYR A 185 -6.83 9.33 -7.50
CA TYR A 185 -8.05 8.75 -8.02
C TYR A 185 -7.87 7.27 -8.40
N ARG A 186 -8.90 6.46 -8.13
CA ARG A 186 -8.96 5.06 -8.59
C ARG A 186 -9.87 4.92 -9.80
N TYR A 187 -9.33 4.42 -10.91
CA TYR A 187 -10.12 4.24 -12.13
C TYR A 187 -11.11 3.06 -12.04
N HIS A 188 -10.71 1.98 -11.39
CA HIS A 188 -11.60 0.84 -11.14
C HIS A 188 -12.50 1.11 -9.93
N GLY A 189 -13.58 0.34 -9.81
CA GLY A 189 -14.39 0.26 -8.60
C GLY A 189 -13.59 -0.14 -7.36
N HIS A 190 -14.26 -0.29 -6.22
CA HIS A 190 -13.59 -0.56 -4.96
C HIS A 190 -12.75 -1.84 -5.01
N SER A 191 -13.36 -2.90 -5.55
CA SER A 191 -12.79 -4.23 -5.77
C SER A 191 -13.35 -4.79 -7.08
N MET A 192 -12.95 -6.02 -7.44
CA MET A 192 -13.48 -6.70 -8.64
C MET A 192 -15.00 -6.95 -8.59
N SER A 193 -15.61 -7.01 -7.40
CA SER A 193 -17.06 -7.18 -7.24
C SER A 193 -17.84 -5.88 -7.32
N ASP A 194 -17.17 -4.73 -7.33
CA ASP A 194 -17.78 -3.42 -7.42
C ASP A 194 -17.51 -2.79 -8.80
N PRO A 195 -18.52 -2.63 -9.67
CA PRO A 195 -18.35 -1.98 -10.96
C PRO A 195 -18.08 -0.46 -10.83
N GLY A 196 -18.40 0.14 -9.69
CA GLY A 196 -18.16 1.56 -9.40
C GLY A 196 -19.08 2.55 -10.12
N SER A 197 -20.14 2.07 -10.81
CA SER A 197 -21.06 2.91 -11.58
C SER A 197 -22.30 3.38 -10.81
N THR A 198 -22.49 2.94 -9.56
CA THR A 198 -23.68 3.26 -8.75
C THR A 198 -23.53 4.52 -7.90
N TYR A 199 -22.31 5.05 -7.75
CA TYR A 199 -22.00 6.17 -6.87
C TYR A 199 -21.13 7.26 -7.51
N ARG A 200 -20.75 7.09 -8.78
CA ARG A 200 -19.99 8.05 -9.60
C ARG A 200 -20.22 7.78 -11.08
N THR A 201 -19.96 8.78 -11.91
CA THR A 201 -20.24 8.69 -13.35
C THR A 201 -19.05 8.16 -14.15
N ARG A 202 -19.33 7.60 -15.33
CA ARG A 202 -18.26 7.25 -16.29
C ARG A 202 -17.52 8.50 -16.77
N ASP A 203 -18.24 9.62 -16.92
CA ASP A 203 -17.69 10.89 -17.36
C ASP A 203 -16.65 11.42 -16.38
N GLU A 204 -16.94 11.37 -15.07
CA GLU A 204 -15.99 11.71 -14.00
C GLU A 204 -14.70 10.89 -14.10
N ILE A 205 -14.81 9.56 -14.22
CA ILE A 205 -13.64 8.67 -14.34
C ILE A 205 -12.84 9.01 -15.60
N SER A 206 -13.53 9.24 -16.72
CA SER A 206 -12.90 9.55 -18.00
C SER A 206 -12.22 10.93 -18.00
N GLY A 207 -12.85 11.93 -17.38
CA GLY A 207 -12.32 13.28 -17.25
C GLY A 207 -11.05 13.29 -16.41
N VAL A 208 -11.07 12.66 -15.24
CA VAL A 208 -9.86 12.53 -14.39
C VAL A 208 -8.73 11.82 -15.14
N ARG A 209 -9.03 10.73 -15.88
CA ARG A 209 -8.02 10.03 -16.67
C ARG A 209 -7.46 10.90 -17.80
N GLN A 210 -8.29 11.67 -18.50
CA GLN A 210 -7.83 12.51 -19.60
C GLN A 210 -6.99 13.70 -19.12
N GLU A 211 -7.36 14.28 -17.98
CA GLU A 211 -6.75 15.52 -17.49
C GLU A 211 -5.58 15.29 -16.52
N ARG A 212 -5.68 14.27 -15.66
CA ARG A 212 -4.78 14.07 -14.51
C ARG A 212 -4.00 12.77 -14.52
N ASP A 213 -4.07 11.92 -15.55
CA ASP A 213 -3.36 10.63 -15.52
C ASP A 213 -1.85 10.78 -15.21
N PRO A 214 -1.33 10.09 -14.17
CA PRO A 214 0.03 10.32 -13.71
C PRO A 214 1.09 9.82 -14.69
N ILE A 215 0.78 8.77 -15.47
CA ILE A 215 1.69 8.22 -16.48
C ILE A 215 1.75 9.18 -17.66
N GLU A 216 0.60 9.65 -18.14
CA GLU A 216 0.55 10.60 -19.25
C GLU A 216 1.18 11.95 -18.89
N ARG A 217 1.02 12.42 -17.64
CA ARG A 217 1.72 13.62 -17.16
C ARG A 217 3.23 13.46 -17.24
N VAL A 218 3.78 12.33 -16.77
CA VAL A 218 5.22 12.04 -16.85
C VAL A 218 5.67 11.90 -18.30
N ARG A 219 4.90 11.22 -19.15
CA ARG A 219 5.15 11.10 -20.60
C ARG A 219 5.33 12.47 -21.24
N LYS A 220 4.39 13.40 -21.00
CA LYS A 220 4.45 14.77 -21.53
C LYS A 220 5.69 15.52 -21.07
N LEU A 221 6.09 15.37 -19.80
CA LEU A 221 7.31 16.00 -19.28
C LEU A 221 8.57 15.44 -19.94
N ILE A 222 8.66 14.12 -20.12
CA ILE A 222 9.80 13.48 -20.77
C ILE A 222 9.96 14.00 -22.20
N LEU A 223 8.86 14.07 -22.96
CA LEU A 223 8.85 14.55 -24.34
C LEU A 223 9.15 16.05 -24.43
N ALA A 224 8.57 16.87 -23.55
CA ALA A 224 8.77 18.32 -23.56
C ALA A 224 10.20 18.75 -23.19
N HIS A 225 10.96 17.87 -22.52
CA HIS A 225 12.34 18.11 -22.13
C HIS A 225 13.36 17.25 -22.90
N ASP A 226 12.94 16.63 -24.01
CA ASP A 226 13.79 15.80 -24.88
C ASP A 226 14.59 14.72 -24.12
N VAL A 227 14.01 14.20 -23.02
CA VAL A 227 14.65 13.15 -22.19
C VAL A 227 14.59 11.78 -22.89
N ALA A 228 13.52 11.55 -23.66
CA ALA A 228 13.36 10.39 -24.54
C ALA A 228 12.37 10.73 -25.65
N THR A 229 12.47 10.02 -26.76
CA THR A 229 11.57 10.13 -27.91
C THR A 229 10.27 9.35 -27.70
N ALA A 230 9.23 9.70 -28.47
CA ALA A 230 7.97 8.96 -28.46
C ALA A 230 8.13 7.49 -28.89
N ALA A 231 9.12 7.18 -29.73
CA ALA A 231 9.44 5.83 -30.15
C ALA A 231 10.05 5.01 -29.00
N GLU A 232 11.03 5.56 -28.28
CA GLU A 232 11.65 4.91 -27.12
C GLU A 232 10.63 4.64 -26.00
N LEU A 233 9.74 5.59 -25.72
CA LEU A 233 8.67 5.40 -24.74
C LEU A 233 7.70 4.28 -25.14
N LYS A 234 7.36 4.19 -26.43
CA LYS A 234 6.53 3.10 -26.95
C LYS A 234 7.24 1.74 -26.85
N ASP A 235 8.54 1.70 -27.01
CA ASP A 235 9.31 0.46 -26.87
C ASP A 235 9.44 0.03 -25.41
N ILE A 236 9.57 0.97 -24.47
CA ILE A 236 9.46 0.69 -23.02
C ILE A 236 8.09 0.09 -22.69
N GLU A 237 7.00 0.68 -23.18
CA GLU A 237 5.64 0.15 -22.96
C GLU A 237 5.48 -1.29 -23.46
N LYS A 238 5.99 -1.59 -24.67
CA LYS A 238 5.97 -2.96 -25.21
C LYS A 238 6.78 -3.92 -24.35
N GLN A 239 7.97 -3.49 -23.91
CA GLN A 239 8.82 -4.31 -23.06
C GLN A 239 8.12 -4.64 -21.73
N VAL A 240 7.61 -3.62 -21.04
CA VAL A 240 6.89 -3.80 -19.76
C VAL A 240 5.67 -4.69 -19.94
N ARG A 241 4.92 -4.53 -21.04
CA ARG A 241 3.77 -5.40 -21.33
C ARG A 241 4.19 -6.86 -21.50
N LYS A 242 5.29 -7.12 -22.22
CA LYS A 242 5.85 -8.45 -22.36
C LYS A 242 6.28 -9.03 -21.01
N GLU A 243 6.97 -8.25 -20.17
CA GLU A 243 7.37 -8.69 -18.82
C GLU A 243 6.17 -9.09 -17.96
N VAL A 244 5.06 -8.34 -18.05
CA VAL A 244 3.80 -8.67 -17.38
C VAL A 244 3.18 -9.96 -17.93
N ASP A 245 3.09 -10.10 -19.25
CA ASP A 245 2.52 -11.29 -19.91
C ASP A 245 3.34 -12.56 -19.57
N ASP A 246 4.67 -12.46 -19.60
CA ASP A 246 5.58 -13.55 -19.25
C ASP A 246 5.44 -13.95 -17.77
N ALA A 247 5.34 -12.98 -16.86
CA ALA A 247 5.13 -13.24 -15.43
C ALA A 247 3.77 -13.89 -15.14
N ILE A 248 2.71 -13.50 -15.85
CA ILE A 248 1.39 -14.13 -15.76
C ILE A 248 1.45 -15.59 -16.24
N ALA A 249 2.14 -15.87 -17.34
CA ALA A 249 2.30 -17.22 -17.85
C ALA A 249 3.03 -18.11 -16.83
N GLN A 250 4.16 -17.64 -16.29
CA GLN A 250 4.92 -18.34 -15.24
C GLN A 250 4.07 -18.55 -13.97
N ALA A 251 3.31 -17.55 -13.54
CA ALA A 251 2.43 -17.67 -12.37
C ALA A 251 1.34 -18.74 -12.56
N LYS A 252 0.81 -18.90 -13.77
CA LYS A 252 -0.19 -19.95 -14.08
C LYS A 252 0.41 -21.36 -14.04
N GLU A 253 1.67 -21.49 -14.45
CA GLU A 253 2.44 -22.75 -14.41
C GLU A 253 2.91 -23.11 -13.00
N SER A 254 3.05 -22.12 -12.10
CA SER A 254 3.38 -22.35 -10.70
C SER A 254 2.39 -23.32 -10.04
N PRO A 255 2.85 -24.36 -9.34
CA PRO A 255 1.95 -25.34 -8.73
C PRO A 255 1.13 -24.73 -7.59
N MET A 256 0.00 -25.37 -7.29
CA MET A 256 -0.71 -25.11 -6.03
C MET A 256 0.20 -25.45 -4.84
N PRO A 257 0.06 -24.77 -3.69
CA PRO A 257 0.70 -25.18 -2.45
C PRO A 257 0.32 -26.61 -2.08
N ASP A 258 1.27 -27.37 -1.54
CA ASP A 258 0.97 -28.70 -1.01
C ASP A 258 0.01 -28.59 0.18
N SER A 259 -0.89 -29.55 0.36
CA SER A 259 -1.85 -29.54 1.49
C SER A 259 -1.18 -29.45 2.87
N SER A 260 0.05 -29.95 3.03
CA SER A 260 0.84 -29.84 4.27
C SER A 260 1.17 -28.39 4.65
N GLU A 261 1.21 -27.48 3.67
CA GLU A 261 1.44 -26.05 3.89
C GLU A 261 0.33 -25.41 4.71
N LEU A 262 -0.86 -26.00 4.78
CA LEU A 262 -1.98 -25.49 5.59
C LEU A 262 -1.61 -25.33 7.06
N TYR A 263 -0.69 -26.16 7.57
CA TYR A 263 -0.31 -26.20 8.99
C TYR A 263 1.00 -25.48 9.28
N THR A 264 1.65 -24.88 8.28
CA THR A 264 2.91 -24.16 8.48
C THR A 264 2.66 -22.71 8.89
N ASN A 265 3.61 -22.10 9.59
CA ASN A 265 3.62 -20.67 9.93
C ASN A 265 2.44 -20.17 10.80
N VAL A 266 1.73 -21.06 11.50
CA VAL A 266 0.77 -20.69 12.55
C VAL A 266 1.49 -20.05 13.74
N TYR A 267 2.62 -20.63 14.13
CA TYR A 267 3.57 -20.07 15.08
C TYR A 267 4.96 -19.97 14.45
N VAL A 268 5.75 -18.99 14.89
CA VAL A 268 7.18 -18.89 14.52
C VAL A 268 7.99 -20.02 15.16
N LYS A 269 7.56 -20.51 16.32
CA LYS A 269 8.07 -21.70 17.00
C LYS A 269 6.86 -22.56 17.40
N GLY A 270 6.62 -23.67 16.71
CA GLY A 270 5.43 -24.51 16.93
C GLY A 270 5.39 -25.22 18.27
N LEU A 271 6.55 -25.44 18.91
CA LEU A 271 6.70 -26.08 20.23
C LEU A 271 5.94 -27.42 20.35
N GLY A 272 5.75 -28.14 19.23
CA GLY A 272 5.04 -29.41 19.19
C GLY A 272 3.52 -29.29 19.39
N ALA A 273 2.93 -28.10 19.23
CA ALA A 273 1.50 -27.91 19.35
C ALA A 273 0.74 -28.69 18.27
N GLU A 274 -0.32 -29.39 18.68
CA GLU A 274 -1.16 -30.15 17.76
C GLU A 274 -2.24 -29.26 17.12
N VAL A 275 -2.48 -29.47 15.83
CA VAL A 275 -3.55 -28.84 15.06
C VAL A 275 -4.41 -29.88 14.36
N PHE A 276 -5.67 -29.52 14.13
CA PHE A 276 -6.70 -30.43 13.65
C PHE A 276 -7.39 -29.85 12.43
N GLY A 277 -7.74 -30.71 11.48
CA GLY A 277 -8.62 -30.36 10.36
C GLY A 277 -10.10 -30.35 10.76
N ALA A 278 -10.98 -30.39 9.76
CA ALA A 278 -12.43 -30.39 9.97
C ALA A 278 -12.92 -31.60 10.79
N ASP A 279 -12.34 -32.79 10.56
CA ASP A 279 -12.47 -33.96 11.43
C ASP A 279 -11.15 -34.24 12.14
N ARG A 280 -11.18 -34.18 13.48
CA ARG A 280 -10.04 -34.43 14.36
C ARG A 280 -9.50 -35.85 14.26
N LYS A 281 -10.31 -36.80 13.82
CA LYS A 281 -9.92 -38.21 13.63
C LYS A 281 -9.22 -38.44 12.30
N GLU A 282 -9.50 -37.61 11.31
CA GLU A 282 -8.98 -37.78 9.95
C GLU A 282 -7.71 -36.96 9.71
N VAL A 283 -7.65 -35.74 10.24
CA VAL A 283 -6.51 -34.84 9.99
C VAL A 283 -5.99 -34.24 11.28
N LYS A 284 -4.81 -34.72 11.68
CA LYS A 284 -4.03 -34.24 12.81
C LYS A 284 -2.61 -33.93 12.33
N SER A 285 -2.10 -32.75 12.65
CA SER A 285 -0.73 -32.35 12.36
C SER A 285 -0.07 -31.75 13.59
N VAL A 286 1.26 -31.74 13.61
CA VAL A 286 2.06 -31.11 14.67
C VAL A 286 2.73 -29.90 14.04
N LEU A 287 2.53 -28.73 14.66
CA LEU A 287 3.14 -27.50 14.19
C LEU A 287 4.67 -27.60 14.27
N PRO A 288 5.39 -27.28 13.19
CA PRO A 288 6.85 -27.37 13.13
C PRO A 288 7.56 -26.37 14.06
#